data_AF-A0A3S3R2U0-F1
#
_entry.id   AF-A0A3S3R2U0-F1
#
_cell.length_a   1.000
_cell.length_b   1.000
_cell.length_c   1.000
_cell.angle_alpha   90.00
_cell.angle_beta   90.00
_cell.angle_gamma   90.00
#
_symmetry.space_group_name_H-M   'P 1'
#
loop_
_entity.id
_entity.type
_entity.pdbx_description
1 polymer ?
#
loop_
_entity_poly.entity_id
_entity_poly.type
_entity_poly.pdbx_seq_one_letter_code
_entity_poly.pdbx_strand_id
1 'polypeptide(L)'
;MKTKALTYLRTARSDPSADFRDGQWESIEQLLNRKRVLVVQRTAWGKSMVYFLATKLLREQGSGPTLLISPLLSLMRNQLESAQKIGVRARTINSTNNDEWEQIQNELASNQVDVLLISPERLANDN
;
A
#
# COMPACT_ATOMS: atom_id res chain seq x y z
N MET A 1 16.47 -9.83 0.36
CA MET A 1 15.19 -9.07 0.42
C MET A 1 15.06 -8.08 -0.76
N LYS A 2 16.08 -7.25 -1.03
CA LYS A 2 16.11 -6.30 -2.17
C LYS A 2 15.79 -6.93 -3.54
N THR A 3 16.40 -8.07 -3.86
CA THR A 3 16.15 -8.80 -5.12
C THR A 3 14.68 -9.18 -5.31
N LYS A 4 14.03 -9.66 -4.24
CA LYS A 4 12.61 -10.01 -4.26
C LYS A 4 11.73 -8.77 -4.46
N ALA A 5 12.05 -7.69 -3.76
CA ALA A 5 11.39 -6.40 -3.93
C ALA A 5 11.52 -5.86 -5.37
N LEU A 6 12.70 -6.04 -5.98
CA LEU A 6 12.96 -5.68 -7.38
C LEU A 6 12.09 -6.47 -8.35
N THR A 7 11.87 -7.77 -8.10
CA THR A 7 10.93 -8.57 -8.90
C THR A 7 9.52 -7.98 -8.84
N TYR A 8 9.02 -7.65 -7.64
CA TYR A 8 7.71 -7.01 -7.51
C TYR A 8 7.64 -5.63 -8.17
N LEU A 9 8.71 -4.83 -8.07
CA LEU A 9 8.80 -3.54 -8.76
C LEU A 9 8.62 -3.70 -10.27
N ARG A 10 9.35 -4.65 -10.87
CA ARG A 10 9.30 -4.95 -12.30
C ARG A 10 7.92 -5.42 -12.74
N THR A 11 7.28 -6.29 -11.95
CA THR A 11 5.88 -6.69 -12.18
C THR A 11 4.93 -5.50 -12.12
N ALA A 12 5.03 -4.65 -11.09
CA ALA A 12 4.15 -3.51 -10.91
C ALA A 12 4.24 -2.49 -12.06
N ARG A 13 5.45 -2.32 -12.60
CA ARG A 13 5.73 -1.42 -13.72
C ARG A 13 5.53 -2.05 -15.09
N SER A 14 5.27 -3.36 -15.15
CA SER A 14 5.25 -4.13 -16.40
C SER A 14 6.51 -3.91 -17.24
N ASP A 15 7.66 -3.79 -16.56
CA ASP A 15 8.95 -3.45 -17.16
C ASP A 15 10.05 -4.31 -16.51
N PRO A 16 10.62 -5.30 -17.23
CA PRO A 16 11.66 -6.18 -16.69
C PRO A 16 12.99 -5.47 -16.46
N SER A 17 13.21 -4.31 -17.09
CA SER A 17 14.40 -3.49 -16.92
C SER A 17 14.29 -2.49 -15.78
N ALA A 18 13.10 -2.35 -15.18
CA ALA A 18 12.88 -1.40 -14.11
C ALA A 18 13.82 -1.66 -12.93
N ASP A 19 14.32 -0.56 -12.38
CA ASP A 19 15.11 -0.53 -11.16
C ASP A 19 14.57 0.53 -10.19
N PHE A 20 14.98 0.41 -8.93
CA PHE A 20 14.67 1.38 -7.90
C PHE A 20 15.26 2.74 -8.27
N ARG A 21 14.47 3.79 -8.09
CA ARG A 21 14.98 5.16 -8.14
C ARG A 21 15.71 5.48 -6.83
N ASP A 22 16.63 6.44 -6.89
CA ASP A 22 17.41 6.90 -5.75
C ASP A 22 16.53 7.13 -4.51
N GLY A 23 16.83 6.43 -3.42
CA GLY A 23 16.11 6.54 -2.15
C GLY A 23 14.88 5.65 -2.01
N GLN A 24 14.41 4.97 -3.07
CA GLN A 24 13.25 4.07 -2.98
C GLN A 24 13.54 2.84 -2.13
N TRP A 25 14.64 2.15 -2.41
CA TRP A 25 14.99 0.95 -1.65
C TRP A 25 15.29 1.29 -0.20
N GLU A 26 16.03 2.36 0.04
CA GLU A 26 16.39 2.85 1.35
C GLU A 26 15.12 3.15 2.17
N SER A 27 14.12 3.81 1.56
CA SER A 27 12.83 4.06 2.21
C SER A 27 12.10 2.76 2.57
N ILE A 28 12.08 1.78 1.65
CA ILE A 28 11.46 0.46 1.90
C ILE A 28 12.18 -0.25 3.04
N GLU A 29 13.50 -0.28 3.02
CA GLU A 29 14.34 -0.94 4.02
C GLU A 29 14.15 -0.33 5.41
N GLN A 30 14.05 0.99 5.51
CA GLN A 30 13.75 1.66 6.78
C GLN A 30 12.37 1.26 7.33
N LEU A 31 11.34 1.16 6.47
CA LEU A 31 10.01 0.70 6.87
C LEU A 31 10.02 -0.76 7.34
N LEU A 32 10.78 -1.63 6.64
CA LEU A 32 10.95 -3.03 7.04
C LEU A 32 11.60 -3.16 8.42
N ASN A 33 12.51 -2.24 8.75
CA ASN A 33 13.13 -2.12 10.07
C ASN A 33 12.28 -1.36 11.11
N ARG A 34 10.98 -1.18 10.85
CA ARG A 34 10.00 -0.50 11.72
C ARG A 34 10.37 0.94 12.08
N LYS A 35 11.13 1.62 11.22
CA LYS A 35 11.47 3.04 11.39
C LYS A 35 10.38 3.93 10.81
N ARG A 36 10.30 5.15 11.33
CA ARG A 36 9.47 6.22 10.76
C ARG A 36 10.27 6.89 9.64
N VAL A 37 9.61 7.11 8.49
CA VAL A 37 10.25 7.66 7.29
C VAL A 37 9.41 8.82 6.76
N LEU A 38 10.05 9.95 6.49
CA LEU A 38 9.48 11.06 5.74
C LEU A 38 10.06 11.06 4.33
N VAL A 39 9.22 10.81 3.31
CA VAL A 39 9.63 10.81 1.91
C VAL A 39 9.11 12.06 1.22
N VAL A 40 10.00 13.02 0.96
CA VAL A 40 9.68 14.25 0.20
C VAL A 40 10.22 14.11 -1.21
N GLN A 41 9.32 13.90 -2.16
CA GLN A 41 9.66 13.66 -3.57
C GLN A 41 8.60 14.24 -4.50
N ARG A 42 8.98 14.53 -5.76
CA ARG A 42 8.06 15.04 -6.79
C ARG A 42 6.94 14.03 -7.14
N THR A 43 5.88 14.52 -7.77
CA THR A 43 4.82 13.66 -8.33
C THR A 43 5.41 12.68 -9.35
N ALA A 44 4.76 11.53 -9.51
CA ALA A 44 5.22 10.44 -10.38
C ALA A 44 6.61 9.85 -10.04
N TRP A 45 7.26 10.25 -8.93
CA TRP A 45 8.51 9.64 -8.45
C TRP A 45 8.34 8.17 -8.05
N GLY A 46 7.12 7.69 -7.82
CA GLY A 46 6.85 6.31 -7.43
C GLY A 46 6.75 6.12 -5.91
N LYS A 47 6.31 7.16 -5.18
CA LYS A 47 6.08 7.11 -3.74
C LYS A 47 5.15 5.97 -3.34
N SER A 48 4.18 5.66 -4.20
CA SER A 48 3.24 4.56 -3.98
C SER A 48 3.91 3.19 -3.92
N MET A 49 4.95 3.01 -4.72
CA MET A 49 5.69 1.76 -4.76
C MET A 49 6.40 1.47 -3.43
N VAL A 50 6.84 2.52 -2.72
CA VAL A 50 7.52 2.36 -1.42
C VAL A 50 6.60 1.67 -0.41
N TYR A 51 5.40 2.20 -0.17
CA TYR A 51 4.51 1.61 0.82
C TYR A 51 3.89 0.29 0.35
N PHE A 52 3.68 0.09 -0.96
CA PHE A 52 3.12 -1.17 -1.47
C PHE A 52 4.13 -2.32 -1.41
N LEU A 53 5.38 -2.08 -1.80
CA LEU A 53 6.44 -3.09 -1.67
C LEU A 53 6.77 -3.37 -0.20
N ALA A 54 6.84 -2.34 0.64
CA ALA A 54 7.01 -2.52 2.08
C ALA A 54 5.86 -3.37 2.65
N THR A 55 4.60 -3.07 2.29
CA THR A 55 3.45 -3.86 2.72
C THR A 55 3.57 -5.31 2.26
N LYS A 56 3.82 -5.56 0.97
CA LYS A 56 3.94 -6.92 0.44
C LYS A 56 4.97 -7.74 1.22
N LEU A 57 6.16 -7.17 1.43
CA LEU A 57 7.26 -7.84 2.13
C LEU A 57 6.95 -8.05 3.62
N LEU A 58 6.31 -7.09 4.29
CA LEU A 58 5.90 -7.23 5.68
C LEU A 58 4.82 -8.30 5.86
N ARG A 59 3.84 -8.37 4.96
CA ARG A 59 2.77 -9.38 4.95
C ARG A 59 3.35 -10.79 4.76
N GLU A 60 4.30 -10.95 3.86
CA GLU A 60 5.02 -12.22 3.67
C GLU A 60 5.85 -12.66 4.87
N GLN A 61 6.23 -11.73 5.76
CA GLN A 61 6.88 -12.02 7.03
C GLN A 61 5.88 -12.29 8.17
N GLY A 62 4.58 -12.36 7.87
CA GLY A 62 3.53 -12.59 8.87
C GLY A 62 3.08 -11.33 9.62
N SER A 63 3.44 -10.13 9.15
CA SER A 63 2.92 -8.89 9.73
C SER A 63 1.44 -8.69 9.42
N GLY A 64 0.75 -7.90 10.24
CA GLY A 64 -0.62 -7.44 10.00
C GLY A 64 -0.77 -6.51 8.77
N PRO A 65 -2.01 -6.10 8.46
CA PRO A 65 -2.30 -5.20 7.34
C PRO A 65 -1.68 -3.80 7.52
N THR A 66 -1.50 -3.10 6.40
CA THR A 66 -1.12 -1.69 6.37
C THR A 66 -2.37 -0.82 6.28
N LEU A 67 -2.46 0.23 7.10
CA LEU A 67 -3.42 1.31 6.94
C LEU A 67 -2.82 2.44 6.09
N LEU A 68 -3.52 2.85 5.04
CA LEU A 68 -3.12 3.93 4.15
C LEU A 68 -4.19 5.01 4.15
N ILE A 69 -3.83 6.21 4.60
CA ILE A 69 -4.73 7.36 4.62
C ILE A 69 -4.56 8.13 3.31
N SER A 70 -5.62 8.24 2.52
CA SER A 70 -5.59 8.85 1.18
C SER A 70 -6.72 9.86 1.01
N PRO A 71 -6.45 11.11 0.61
CA PRO A 71 -7.44 12.19 0.64
C PRO A 71 -8.45 12.16 -0.51
N LEU A 72 -8.16 11.48 -1.63
CA LEU A 72 -8.97 11.60 -2.85
C LEU A 72 -9.42 10.23 -3.35
N LEU A 73 -10.72 10.08 -3.63
CA LEU A 73 -11.30 8.83 -4.17
C LEU A 73 -10.64 8.42 -5.50
N SER A 74 -10.36 9.38 -6.38
CA SER A 74 -9.66 9.13 -7.65
C SER A 74 -8.26 8.56 -7.44
N LEU A 75 -7.55 9.04 -6.41
CA LEU A 75 -6.24 8.53 -6.03
C LEU A 75 -6.34 7.12 -5.45
N MET A 76 -7.35 6.85 -4.61
CA MET A 76 -7.61 5.52 -4.04
C MET A 76 -7.84 4.47 -5.13
N ARG A 77 -8.60 4.80 -6.19
CA ARG A 77 -8.83 3.88 -7.32
C ARG A 77 -7.52 3.50 -8.02
N ASN A 78 -6.70 4.49 -8.37
CA ASN A 78 -5.38 4.24 -8.98
C ASN A 78 -4.44 3.43 -8.06
N GLN A 79 -4.55 3.65 -6.75
CA GLN A 79 -3.80 2.91 -5.74
C GLN A 79 -4.25 1.44 -5.64
N LEU A 80 -5.56 1.17 -5.67
CA LEU A 80 -6.10 -0.20 -5.71
C LEU A 80 -5.57 -0.99 -6.91
N GLU A 81 -5.65 -0.42 -8.11
CA GLU A 81 -5.13 -1.05 -9.32
C GLU A 81 -3.63 -1.34 -9.22
N SER A 82 -2.86 -0.39 -8.68
CA SER A 82 -1.41 -0.56 -8.48
C SER A 82 -1.07 -1.67 -7.49
N ALA A 83 -1.84 -1.79 -6.40
CA ALA A 83 -1.66 -2.84 -5.40
C ALA A 83 -1.96 -4.24 -5.98
N GLN A 84 -3.04 -4.36 -6.76
CA GLN A 84 -3.45 -5.62 -7.37
C GLN A 84 -2.38 -6.18 -8.32
N LYS A 85 -1.66 -5.33 -9.06
CA LYS A 85 -0.58 -5.76 -9.97
C LYS A 85 0.53 -6.57 -9.30
N ILE A 86 0.77 -6.37 -8.01
CA ILE A 86 1.76 -7.12 -7.23
C ILE A 86 1.13 -8.13 -6.26
N GLY A 87 -0.16 -8.43 -6.45
CA GLY A 87 -0.90 -9.36 -5.60
C GLY A 87 -0.99 -8.90 -4.16
N VAL A 88 -1.16 -7.59 -3.93
CA VAL A 88 -1.54 -7.02 -2.63
C VAL A 88 -3.06 -6.86 -2.61
N ARG A 89 -3.72 -7.52 -1.65
CA ARG A 89 -5.17 -7.47 -1.47
C ARG A 89 -5.55 -6.16 -0.80
N ALA A 90 -5.90 -5.16 -1.59
CA ALA A 90 -6.28 -3.85 -1.09
C ALA A 90 -7.81 -3.70 -1.01
N ARG A 91 -8.28 -3.00 0.03
CA ARG A 91 -9.68 -2.57 0.22
C ARG A 91 -9.74 -1.08 0.47
N THR A 92 -10.89 -0.48 0.21
CA THR A 92 -11.17 0.93 0.52
C THR A 92 -12.34 1.05 1.46
N ILE A 93 -12.26 1.92 2.47
CA ILE A 93 -13.41 2.39 3.24
C ILE A 93 -13.52 3.89 2.99
N ASN A 94 -14.63 4.31 2.41
CA ASN A 94 -14.94 5.71 2.14
C ASN A 94 -16.46 5.92 2.03
N SER A 95 -16.88 7.18 1.86
CA SER A 95 -18.30 7.56 1.87
C SER A 95 -19.16 6.98 0.72
N THR A 96 -18.54 6.33 -0.26
CA THR A 96 -19.24 5.82 -1.47
C THR A 96 -19.47 4.30 -1.44
N ASN A 97 -19.01 3.58 -0.41
CA ASN A 97 -19.16 2.12 -0.29
C ASN A 97 -19.55 1.68 1.13
N ASN A 98 -20.41 2.46 1.79
CA ASN A 98 -20.81 2.22 3.19
C ASN A 98 -21.46 0.85 3.41
N ASP A 99 -22.15 0.34 2.40
CA ASP A 99 -22.78 -0.97 2.36
C ASP A 99 -21.78 -2.14 2.39
N GLU A 100 -20.53 -1.92 1.99
CA GLU A 100 -19.46 -2.94 2.00
C GLU A 100 -18.66 -2.96 3.32
N TRP A 101 -18.87 -1.99 4.22
CA TRP A 101 -17.96 -1.77 5.34
C TRP A 101 -17.89 -2.95 6.31
N GLU A 102 -19.04 -3.53 6.67
CA GLU A 102 -19.10 -4.69 7.57
C GLU A 102 -18.33 -5.88 6.99
N GLN A 103 -18.50 -6.15 5.69
CA GLN A 103 -17.74 -7.18 4.99
C GLN A 103 -16.24 -6.89 5.05
N ILE A 104 -15.81 -5.67 4.73
CA ILE A 104 -14.39 -5.29 4.73
C ILE A 104 -13.79 -5.41 6.14
N GLN A 105 -14.54 -5.06 7.19
CA GLN A 105 -14.13 -5.23 8.58
C GLN A 105 -13.95 -6.70 8.96
N ASN A 106 -14.85 -7.58 8.51
CA ASN A 106 -14.72 -9.02 8.71
C ASN A 106 -13.51 -9.60 7.95
N GLU A 107 -13.25 -9.13 6.72
CA GLU A 107 -12.06 -9.51 5.95
C GLU A 107 -10.76 -9.02 6.65
N LEU A 108 -10.78 -7.83 7.26
CA LEU A 108 -9.65 -7.32 8.05
C LEU A 108 -9.39 -8.19 9.28
N ALA A 109 -10.44 -8.48 10.06
CA ALA A 109 -10.36 -9.30 11.27
C ALA A 109 -9.86 -10.73 10.97
N SER A 110 -10.22 -11.28 9.80
CA SER A 110 -9.77 -12.59 9.33
C SER A 110 -8.44 -12.57 8.57
N ASN A 111 -7.69 -11.45 8.60
CA ASN A 111 -6.38 -11.30 7.98
C ASN A 111 -6.36 -11.47 6.45
N GLN A 112 -7.50 -11.20 5.79
CA GLN A 112 -7.67 -11.33 4.34
C GLN A 112 -7.35 -10.04 3.56
N VAL A 113 -7.16 -8.92 4.26
CA VAL A 113 -6.74 -7.64 3.67
C VAL A 113 -5.26 -7.41 3.94
N ASP A 114 -4.53 -6.93 2.93
CA ASP A 114 -3.12 -6.56 3.04
C ASP A 114 -2.94 -5.04 3.20
N VAL A 115 -3.77 -4.24 2.52
CA VAL A 115 -3.81 -2.77 2.66
C VAL A 115 -5.26 -2.31 2.78
N LEU A 116 -5.57 -1.55 3.83
CA LEU A 116 -6.81 -0.77 3.92
C LEU A 116 -6.51 0.69 3.55
N LEU A 117 -7.17 1.18 2.51
CA LEU A 117 -7.18 2.60 2.17
C LEU A 117 -8.40 3.26 2.83
N ILE A 118 -8.19 4.35 3.55
CA ILE A 118 -9.25 5.09 4.24
C ILE A 118 -9.14 6.58 3.94
N SER A 119 -10.27 7.28 3.84
CA SER A 119 -10.26 8.75 3.77
C SER A 119 -9.94 9.35 5.15
N PRO A 120 -9.30 10.52 5.23
CA PRO A 120 -9.03 11.20 6.51
C PRO A 120 -10.29 11.42 7.34
N GLU A 121 -11.38 11.84 6.69
CA GLU A 121 -12.66 12.15 7.33
C GLU A 121 -13.29 10.90 7.93
N ARG A 122 -13.20 9.75 7.25
CA ARG A 122 -13.74 8.51 7.80
C ARG A 122 -12.88 7.97 8.93
N LEU A 123 -11.56 8.11 8.86
CA LEU A 123 -10.68 7.72 9.96
C LEU A 123 -10.94 8.55 11.23
N ALA A 124 -11.29 9.83 11.08
CA ALA A 124 -11.56 10.73 12.19
C ALA A 124 -12.96 10.57 12.82
N ASN A 125 -13.84 9.76 12.22
CA ASN A 125 -15.19 9.53 12.73
C ASN A 125 -15.21 8.30 13.64
N ASP A 126 -15.25 8.52 14.95
CA ASP A 126 -15.27 7.50 16.02
C ASP A 126 -16.67 6.87 16.27
N ASN A 127 -17.67 7.21 15.44
CA ASN A 127 -19.02 6.67 15.53
C ASN A 127 -19.19 5.37 14.72
#